data_AF-A0A6I2UCI0-F1
#
_entry.id   AF-A0A6I2UCI0-F1
#
_cell.length_a   1.000
_cell.length_b   1.000
_cell.length_c   1.000
_cell.angle_alpha   90.00
_cell.angle_beta   90.00
_cell.angle_gamma   90.00
#
_symmetry.space_group_name_H-M   'P 1'
#
loop_
_entity.id
_entity.type
_entity.pdbx_description
1 polymer ?
#
loop_
_entity_poly.entity_id
_entity_poly.type
_entity_poly.pdbx_seq_one_letter_code
_entity_poly.pdbx_strand_id
1 'polypeptide(L)'
;MTITTTTPATAHVTLEQIDSITDAIAAKEATKVDKVEGKGLSEADYTNTEKNKLAGVAEGAQVNVLEAVKVNGEALEITEKGVNIDLSEYAKSADYTTALLYKGTVATYAELPADGQKVGDMYNVTAADPSHDLNAGENVAWNGTSWDNLGGVTDLSGKVDKEDGKGLSTEDFTTDLKDKLEAIEEATTEDINQIVAKFA
;
A
#
# COMPACT_ATOMS: atom_id res chain seq x y z
N MET A 1 107.16 80.49 -7.09
CA MET A 1 106.18 80.01 -6.10
C MET A 1 104.93 79.63 -6.88
N THR A 2 104.89 78.40 -7.37
CA THR A 2 103.75 77.84 -8.11
C THR A 2 102.73 77.37 -7.08
N ILE A 3 101.60 78.05 -7.00
CA ILE A 3 100.47 77.63 -6.19
C ILE A 3 99.64 76.69 -7.08
N THR A 4 99.71 75.40 -6.79
CA THR A 4 98.81 74.39 -7.37
C THR A 4 97.55 74.30 -6.51
N THR A 5 96.41 74.69 -7.10
CA THR A 5 95.08 74.51 -6.50
C THR A 5 94.59 73.09 -6.77
N THR A 6 94.30 72.31 -5.72
CA THR A 6 93.60 71.03 -5.85
C THR A 6 92.10 71.25 -5.73
N THR A 7 91.35 70.98 -6.80
CA THR A 7 89.88 70.95 -6.84
C THR A 7 89.33 69.87 -5.89
N PRO A 8 88.23 70.11 -5.13
CA PRO A 8 87.69 69.14 -4.17
C PRO A 8 87.14 67.90 -4.89
N ALA A 9 87.38 66.72 -4.33
CA ALA A 9 86.88 65.46 -4.86
C ALA A 9 85.35 65.39 -4.74
N THR A 10 84.66 65.51 -5.86
CA THR A 10 83.28 65.02 -6.02
C THR A 10 83.28 63.53 -5.66
N ALA A 11 82.27 63.04 -4.94
CA ALA A 11 82.12 61.59 -4.72
C ALA A 11 81.85 60.93 -6.08
N HIS A 12 82.88 60.37 -6.70
CA HIS A 12 82.77 59.65 -7.97
C HIS A 12 82.36 58.21 -7.66
N VAL A 13 81.34 57.71 -8.35
CA VAL A 13 80.96 56.30 -8.29
C VAL A 13 82.11 55.46 -8.87
N THR A 14 82.54 54.44 -8.15
CA THR A 14 83.60 53.52 -8.61
C THR A 14 83.02 52.43 -9.51
N LEU A 15 83.87 51.82 -10.34
CA LEU A 15 83.49 50.67 -11.17
C LEU A 15 82.99 49.50 -10.31
N GLU A 16 83.63 49.26 -9.15
CA GLU A 16 83.19 48.22 -8.20
C GLU A 16 81.76 48.47 -7.66
N GLN A 17 81.39 49.72 -7.42
CA GLN A 17 80.03 50.08 -6.99
C GLN A 17 79.01 49.82 -8.12
N ILE A 18 79.40 50.04 -9.37
CA ILE A 18 78.55 49.77 -10.55
C ILE A 18 78.35 48.26 -10.73
N ASP A 19 79.41 47.47 -10.60
CA ASP A 19 79.34 46.01 -10.70
C ASP A 19 78.44 45.44 -9.59
N SER A 20 78.60 45.91 -8.35
CA SER A 20 77.77 45.49 -7.22
C SER A 20 76.28 45.80 -7.43
N ILE A 21 75.95 46.96 -8.01
CA ILE A 21 74.57 47.34 -8.33
C ILE A 21 74.01 46.43 -9.44
N THR A 22 74.82 46.12 -10.45
CA THR A 22 74.43 45.26 -11.58
C THR A 22 74.13 43.84 -11.09
N ASP A 23 74.99 43.29 -10.24
CA ASP A 23 74.78 41.98 -9.62
C ASP A 23 73.52 41.95 -8.75
N ALA A 24 73.27 43.02 -7.98
CA ALA A 24 72.07 43.12 -7.15
C ALA A 24 70.77 43.18 -7.97
N ILE A 25 70.80 43.84 -9.13
CA ILE A 25 69.67 43.88 -10.07
C ILE A 25 69.44 42.49 -10.65
N ALA A 26 70.49 41.84 -11.16
CA ALA A 26 70.40 40.49 -11.74
C ALA A 26 69.86 39.46 -10.73
N ALA A 27 70.35 39.51 -9.49
CA ALA A 27 69.87 38.63 -8.41
C ALA A 27 68.39 38.85 -8.10
N LYS A 28 67.92 40.10 -8.17
CA LYS A 28 66.51 40.42 -7.92
C LYS A 28 65.63 39.97 -9.07
N GLU A 29 66.05 40.18 -10.31
CA GLU A 29 65.30 39.74 -11.51
C GLU A 29 65.16 38.23 -11.59
N ALA A 30 66.17 37.47 -11.17
CA ALA A 30 66.11 35.99 -11.12
C ALA A 30 64.99 35.44 -10.20
N THR A 31 64.44 36.27 -9.30
CA THR A 31 63.33 35.91 -8.40
C THR A 31 61.96 36.38 -8.90
N LYS A 32 61.91 37.00 -10.08
CA LYS A 32 60.68 37.55 -10.67
C LYS A 32 60.17 36.65 -11.78
N VAL A 33 58.89 36.78 -12.04
CA VAL A 33 58.22 36.21 -13.20
C VAL A 33 57.77 37.36 -14.10
N ASP A 34 57.71 37.11 -15.40
CA ASP A 34 57.22 38.10 -16.36
C ASP A 34 55.75 38.42 -16.11
N LYS A 35 55.41 39.71 -16.26
CA LYS A 35 54.02 40.16 -16.15
C LYS A 35 53.23 39.69 -17.37
N VAL A 36 52.08 39.06 -17.12
CA VAL A 36 51.10 38.71 -18.15
C VAL A 36 49.79 39.43 -17.83
N GLU A 37 49.22 40.13 -18.81
CA GLU A 37 47.96 40.87 -18.65
C GLU A 37 46.81 39.93 -18.24
N GLY A 38 46.00 40.36 -17.27
CA GLY A 38 44.91 39.55 -16.71
C GLY A 38 45.33 38.43 -15.75
N LYS A 39 46.62 38.30 -15.42
CA LYS A 39 47.12 37.35 -14.39
C LYS A 39 47.64 38.09 -13.16
N GLY A 40 47.40 37.52 -11.99
CA GLY A 40 48.00 37.91 -10.72
C GLY A 40 48.89 36.79 -10.16
N LEU A 41 49.71 37.08 -9.16
CA LEU A 41 50.43 36.05 -8.40
C LEU A 41 49.42 35.33 -7.50
N SER A 42 49.38 34.00 -7.56
CA SER A 42 48.49 33.19 -6.72
C SER A 42 49.21 31.95 -6.22
N GLU A 43 48.83 31.45 -5.04
CA GLU A 43 49.31 30.16 -4.53
C GLU A 43 48.61 28.97 -5.22
N ALA A 44 47.49 29.23 -5.90
CA ALA A 44 46.64 28.24 -6.55
C ALA A 44 46.39 28.62 -8.01
N ASP A 45 47.35 28.30 -8.89
CA ASP A 45 47.19 28.48 -10.33
C ASP A 45 46.30 27.38 -10.92
N TYR A 46 45.00 27.67 -11.09
CA TYR A 46 44.12 26.81 -11.88
C TYR A 46 44.59 26.76 -13.33
N THR A 47 44.71 25.55 -13.89
CA THR A 47 44.94 25.33 -15.33
C THR A 47 43.79 25.94 -16.14
N ASN A 48 44.06 26.32 -17.40
CA ASN A 48 42.99 26.78 -18.30
C ASN A 48 41.85 25.75 -18.41
N THR A 49 42.19 24.45 -18.34
CA THR A 49 41.22 23.35 -18.32
C THR A 49 40.30 23.42 -17.09
N GLU A 50 40.85 23.63 -15.89
CA GLU A 50 40.05 23.75 -14.66
C GLU A 50 39.20 25.01 -14.66
N LYS A 51 39.75 26.15 -15.13
CA LYS A 51 38.97 27.39 -15.26
C LYS A 51 37.79 27.24 -16.21
N ASN A 52 37.99 26.58 -17.35
CA ASN A 52 36.91 26.33 -18.31
C ASN A 52 35.85 25.40 -17.73
N LYS A 53 36.25 24.37 -16.97
CA LYS A 53 35.31 23.49 -16.26
C LYS A 53 34.50 24.25 -15.21
N LEU A 54 35.17 25.10 -14.41
CA LEU A 54 34.53 25.87 -13.36
C LEU A 54 33.57 26.94 -13.92
N ALA A 55 33.94 27.59 -15.04
CA ALA A 55 33.08 28.55 -15.72
C ALA A 55 31.77 27.94 -16.24
N GLY A 56 31.73 26.62 -16.47
CA GLY A 56 30.52 25.89 -16.85
C GLY A 56 29.62 25.53 -15.66
N VAL A 57 30.04 25.76 -14.41
CA VAL A 57 29.26 25.44 -13.22
C VAL A 57 28.48 26.68 -12.80
N ALA A 58 27.16 26.64 -12.95
CA ALA A 58 26.28 27.70 -12.46
C ALA A 58 26.35 27.82 -10.93
N GLU A 59 26.11 29.02 -10.41
CA GLU A 59 25.99 29.23 -8.97
C GLU A 59 24.87 28.36 -8.39
N GLY A 60 25.19 27.54 -7.39
CA GLY A 60 24.24 26.60 -6.79
C GLY A 60 24.01 25.29 -7.55
N ALA A 61 24.81 24.96 -8.57
CA ALA A 61 24.72 23.69 -9.27
C ALA A 61 24.77 22.48 -8.30
N GLN A 62 23.78 21.59 -8.41
CA GLN A 62 23.69 20.37 -7.60
C GLN A 62 24.03 19.16 -8.48
N VAL A 63 24.72 18.17 -7.90
CA VAL A 63 25.21 16.98 -8.63
C VAL A 63 24.07 16.14 -9.22
N ASN A 64 22.90 16.11 -8.57
CA ASN A 64 21.73 15.35 -9.01
C ASN A 64 20.48 16.23 -8.92
N VAL A 65 19.98 16.72 -10.06
CA VAL A 65 18.65 17.32 -10.16
C VAL A 65 17.66 16.20 -10.42
N LEU A 66 16.71 15.98 -9.52
CA LEU A 66 15.55 15.15 -9.83
C LEU A 66 14.67 15.94 -10.81
N GLU A 67 14.59 15.50 -12.07
CA GLU A 67 13.83 16.22 -13.10
C GLU A 67 12.32 16.08 -12.91
N ALA A 68 11.87 14.94 -12.37
CA ALA A 68 10.47 14.73 -12.00
C ALA A 68 10.32 13.58 -11.00
N VAL A 69 9.45 13.78 -10.01
CA VAL A 69 8.84 12.69 -9.22
C VAL A 69 7.37 12.68 -9.60
N LYS A 70 6.83 11.52 -9.99
CA LYS A 70 5.44 11.40 -10.40
C LYS A 70 4.67 10.46 -9.49
N VAL A 71 3.46 10.84 -9.13
CA VAL A 71 2.46 9.99 -8.47
C VAL A 71 1.28 9.91 -9.42
N ASN A 72 0.90 8.69 -9.81
CA ASN A 72 -0.19 8.46 -10.77
C ASN A 72 -0.05 9.19 -12.12
N GLY A 73 1.19 9.42 -12.57
CA GLY A 73 1.47 10.13 -13.82
C GLY A 73 1.49 11.67 -13.70
N GLU A 74 1.06 12.23 -12.57
CA GLU A 74 1.15 13.67 -12.29
C GLU A 74 2.49 14.02 -11.66
N ALA A 75 3.11 15.12 -12.11
CA ALA A 75 4.39 15.58 -11.60
C ALA A 75 4.20 16.34 -10.28
N LEU A 76 4.98 15.96 -9.27
CA LEU A 76 5.05 16.67 -8.00
C LEU A 76 5.98 17.87 -8.10
N GLU A 77 5.67 18.91 -7.32
CA GLU A 77 6.54 20.07 -7.17
C GLU A 77 7.79 19.69 -6.35
N ILE A 78 8.97 20.04 -6.87
CA ILE A 78 10.27 19.79 -6.21
C ILE A 78 10.83 21.15 -5.79
N THR A 79 10.47 21.60 -4.59
CA THR A 79 10.90 22.89 -4.03
C THR A 79 12.20 22.80 -3.25
N GLU A 80 12.51 21.62 -2.71
CA GLU A 80 13.71 21.35 -1.92
C GLU A 80 14.35 20.01 -2.31
N LYS A 81 15.35 19.56 -1.55
CA LYS A 81 16.01 18.25 -1.76
C LYS A 81 15.11 17.05 -1.45
N GLY A 82 13.88 17.29 -0.98
CA GLY A 82 12.88 16.27 -0.68
C GLY A 82 11.55 16.61 -1.33
N VAL A 83 10.77 15.55 -1.60
CA VAL A 83 9.40 15.65 -2.12
C VAL A 83 8.51 14.86 -1.17
N ASN A 84 7.39 15.46 -0.75
CA ASN A 84 6.38 14.72 0.00
C ASN A 84 5.56 13.87 -0.99
N ILE A 85 5.50 12.57 -0.75
CA ILE A 85 4.65 11.65 -1.52
C ILE A 85 3.41 11.40 -0.68
N ASP A 86 2.36 12.17 -0.94
CA ASP A 86 1.08 11.95 -0.30
C ASP A 86 0.40 10.71 -0.92
N LEU A 87 0.20 9.70 -0.08
CA LEU A 87 -0.51 8.47 -0.44
C LEU A 87 -1.80 8.31 0.37
N SER A 88 -2.26 9.37 1.04
CA SER A 88 -3.45 9.33 1.90
C SER A 88 -4.73 8.98 1.16
N GLU A 89 -4.82 9.28 -0.15
CA GLU A 89 -5.94 8.90 -1.01
C GLU A 89 -5.90 7.42 -1.44
N TYR A 90 -4.78 6.73 -1.23
CA TYR A 90 -4.64 5.31 -1.56
C TYR A 90 -4.92 4.45 -0.33
N ALA A 91 -5.81 3.47 -0.49
CA ALA A 91 -6.05 2.46 0.53
C ALA A 91 -4.77 1.65 0.80
N LYS A 92 -4.41 1.50 2.08
CA LYS A 92 -3.38 0.53 2.47
C LYS A 92 -3.89 -0.87 2.18
N SER A 93 -2.97 -1.82 2.01
CA SER A 93 -3.37 -3.22 1.87
C SER A 93 -4.20 -3.75 3.05
N ALA A 94 -4.05 -3.12 4.22
CA ALA A 94 -4.85 -3.38 5.42
C ALA A 94 -6.25 -2.73 5.39
N ASP A 95 -6.46 -1.71 4.55
CA ASP A 95 -7.74 -1.02 4.37
C ASP A 95 -8.63 -1.72 3.33
N TYR A 96 -8.09 -2.72 2.61
CA TYR A 96 -8.94 -3.72 1.95
C TYR A 96 -9.62 -4.56 3.04
N THR A 97 -10.69 -4.03 3.61
CA THR A 97 -11.77 -4.84 4.15
C THR A 97 -12.37 -5.60 2.97
N THR A 98 -11.76 -6.73 2.60
CA THR A 98 -12.46 -7.74 1.81
C THR A 98 -13.70 -8.09 2.62
N ALA A 99 -14.88 -7.79 2.08
CA ALA A 99 -16.16 -7.96 2.77
C ALA A 99 -16.32 -9.38 3.36
N LEU A 100 -15.67 -10.38 2.76
CA LEU A 100 -15.50 -11.75 3.27
C LEU A 100 -14.13 -12.30 2.86
N LEU A 101 -13.41 -12.95 3.78
CA LEU A 101 -12.10 -13.58 3.58
C LEU A 101 -12.20 -15.06 3.94
N TYR A 102 -12.20 -15.94 2.93
CA TYR A 102 -12.27 -17.38 3.16
C TYR A 102 -11.00 -17.92 3.83
N LYS A 103 -11.15 -18.61 4.96
CA LYS A 103 -10.07 -19.12 5.81
C LYS A 103 -9.96 -20.64 5.77
N GLY A 104 -10.99 -21.32 5.31
CA GLY A 104 -11.00 -22.77 5.14
C GLY A 104 -12.32 -23.42 5.56
N THR A 105 -12.24 -24.71 5.85
CA THR A 105 -13.37 -25.54 6.25
C THR A 105 -13.06 -26.19 7.59
N VAL A 106 -14.04 -26.18 8.50
CA VAL A 106 -14.00 -26.91 9.77
C VAL A 106 -15.13 -27.93 9.82
N ALA A 107 -14.98 -28.99 10.63
CA ALA A 107 -15.98 -30.03 10.70
C ALA A 107 -17.23 -29.53 11.42
N THR A 108 -17.05 -28.82 12.54
CA THR A 108 -18.13 -28.37 13.46
C THR A 108 -17.95 -26.91 13.88
N TYR A 109 -19.01 -26.26 14.37
CA TYR A 109 -18.96 -24.86 14.83
C TYR A 109 -17.97 -24.66 15.98
N ALA A 110 -17.81 -25.67 16.86
CA ALA A 110 -16.86 -25.63 17.98
C ALA A 110 -15.38 -25.62 17.56
N GLU A 111 -15.07 -25.96 16.31
CA GLU A 111 -13.71 -25.93 15.75
C GLU A 111 -13.34 -24.58 15.14
N LEU A 112 -14.28 -23.64 15.05
CA LEU A 112 -13.99 -22.29 14.62
C LEU A 112 -12.99 -21.63 15.60
N PRO A 113 -12.05 -20.80 15.12
CA PRO A 113 -11.15 -20.08 16.00
C PRO A 113 -11.92 -19.34 17.10
N ALA A 114 -11.38 -19.34 18.31
CA ALA A 114 -11.92 -18.62 19.48
C ALA A 114 -11.25 -17.25 19.69
N ASP A 115 -10.02 -17.06 19.22
CA ASP A 115 -9.29 -15.79 19.27
C ASP A 115 -8.58 -15.48 17.93
N GLY A 116 -8.24 -14.21 17.72
CA GLY A 116 -7.41 -13.76 16.59
C GLY A 116 -8.12 -13.63 15.25
N GLN A 117 -9.44 -13.80 15.22
CA GLN A 117 -10.29 -13.56 14.06
C GLN A 117 -10.38 -12.07 13.75
N LYS A 118 -10.55 -11.76 12.47
CA LYS A 118 -10.80 -10.40 11.99
C LYS A 118 -12.18 -10.34 11.36
N VAL A 119 -12.82 -9.16 11.44
CA VAL A 119 -14.12 -8.95 10.78
C VAL A 119 -14.02 -9.36 9.31
N GLY A 120 -14.94 -10.22 8.88
CA GLY A 120 -14.97 -10.78 7.53
C GLY A 120 -14.23 -12.10 7.36
N ASP A 121 -13.44 -12.59 8.32
CA ASP A 121 -12.93 -13.97 8.27
C ASP A 121 -14.11 -14.94 8.10
N MET A 122 -14.04 -15.88 7.15
CA MET A 122 -15.15 -16.74 6.77
C MET A 122 -14.70 -18.21 6.72
N TYR A 123 -15.49 -19.10 7.30
CA TYR A 123 -15.26 -20.54 7.28
C TYR A 123 -16.51 -21.25 6.78
N ASN A 124 -16.31 -22.36 6.08
CA ASN A 124 -17.37 -23.35 5.85
C ASN A 124 -17.44 -24.31 7.05
N VAL A 125 -18.62 -24.57 7.58
CA VAL A 125 -18.84 -25.57 8.64
C VAL A 125 -19.61 -26.74 8.06
N THR A 126 -19.03 -27.95 8.10
CA THR A 126 -19.65 -29.09 7.39
C THR A 126 -20.80 -29.75 8.14
N ALA A 127 -20.78 -29.74 9.48
CA ALA A 127 -21.86 -30.30 10.30
C ALA A 127 -22.94 -29.26 10.57
N ALA A 128 -24.19 -29.70 10.70
CA ALA A 128 -25.27 -28.85 11.19
C ALA A 128 -25.08 -28.56 12.69
N ASP A 129 -25.45 -27.36 13.10
CA ASP A 129 -25.53 -26.93 14.50
C ASP A 129 -26.82 -26.12 14.71
N PRO A 130 -27.92 -26.77 15.11
CA PRO A 130 -29.19 -26.10 15.36
C PRO A 130 -29.15 -25.06 16.48
N SER A 131 -28.15 -25.10 17.37
CA SER A 131 -28.03 -24.13 18.47
C SER A 131 -27.49 -22.77 18.01
N HIS A 132 -26.85 -22.74 16.84
CA HIS A 132 -26.33 -21.53 16.20
C HIS A 132 -27.03 -21.25 14.86
N ASP A 133 -28.24 -21.78 14.67
CA ASP A 133 -29.05 -21.66 13.45
C ASP A 133 -28.28 -22.05 12.18
N LEU A 134 -27.43 -23.09 12.27
CA LEU A 134 -26.53 -23.49 11.19
C LEU A 134 -26.91 -24.86 10.60
N ASN A 135 -27.10 -24.92 9.28
CA ASN A 135 -27.25 -26.16 8.54
C ASN A 135 -25.89 -26.72 8.09
N ALA A 136 -25.86 -28.01 7.78
CA ALA A 136 -24.66 -28.69 7.30
C ALA A 136 -24.17 -28.06 5.98
N GLY A 137 -22.92 -27.59 5.97
CA GLY A 137 -22.28 -27.00 4.80
C GLY A 137 -22.48 -25.48 4.65
N GLU A 138 -23.04 -24.80 5.65
CA GLU A 138 -23.18 -23.35 5.62
C GLU A 138 -21.87 -22.62 5.96
N ASN A 139 -21.76 -21.40 5.44
CA ASN A 139 -20.63 -20.52 5.72
C ASN A 139 -20.97 -19.58 6.87
N VAL A 140 -20.01 -19.36 7.74
CA VAL A 140 -20.07 -18.37 8.81
C VAL A 140 -19.00 -17.31 8.61
N ALA A 141 -19.30 -16.06 8.95
CA ALA A 141 -18.34 -14.96 8.93
C ALA A 141 -18.22 -14.30 10.30
N TRP A 142 -17.00 -13.95 10.69
CA TRP A 142 -16.77 -13.20 11.93
C TRP A 142 -17.26 -11.76 11.76
N ASN A 143 -18.28 -11.37 12.54
CA ASN A 143 -18.86 -10.02 12.49
C ASN A 143 -18.14 -9.01 13.42
N GLY A 144 -17.13 -9.47 14.17
CA GLY A 144 -16.43 -8.67 15.19
C GLY A 144 -16.73 -9.11 16.62
N THR A 145 -17.82 -9.85 16.83
CA THR A 145 -18.27 -10.33 18.14
C THR A 145 -18.60 -11.81 18.18
N SER A 146 -19.10 -12.36 17.08
CA SER A 146 -19.47 -13.77 16.93
C SER A 146 -19.31 -14.22 15.48
N TRP A 147 -19.33 -15.53 15.28
CA TRP A 147 -19.50 -16.13 13.96
C TRP A 147 -20.97 -16.03 13.56
N ASP A 148 -21.24 -15.22 12.53
CA ASP A 148 -22.56 -14.97 11.95
C ASP A 148 -22.81 -15.93 10.79
N ASN A 149 -23.97 -16.58 10.78
CA ASN A 149 -24.33 -17.52 9.71
C ASN A 149 -24.78 -16.78 8.45
N LEU A 150 -24.11 -17.06 7.32
CA LEU A 150 -24.43 -16.47 6.01
C LEU A 150 -25.44 -17.28 5.19
N GLY A 151 -25.82 -18.49 5.64
CA GLY A 151 -26.87 -19.30 5.02
C GLY A 151 -28.27 -18.67 5.15
N GLY A 152 -28.45 -17.79 6.13
CA GLY A 152 -29.73 -17.17 6.47
C GLY A 152 -30.66 -18.10 7.23
N VAL A 153 -31.70 -17.54 7.84
CA VAL A 153 -32.73 -18.32 8.54
C VAL A 153 -33.72 -18.88 7.52
N THR A 154 -33.83 -20.20 7.42
CA THR A 154 -34.92 -20.85 6.68
C THR A 154 -36.16 -20.90 7.58
N ASP A 155 -37.11 -19.98 7.38
CA ASP A 155 -38.37 -20.00 8.11
C ASP A 155 -39.28 -21.15 7.61
N LEU A 156 -39.36 -22.21 8.41
CA LEU A 156 -40.24 -23.35 8.18
C LEU A 156 -41.47 -23.36 9.09
N SER A 157 -41.72 -22.30 9.86
CA SER A 157 -42.84 -22.25 10.81
C SER A 157 -44.22 -22.40 10.14
N GLY A 158 -44.32 -22.09 8.85
CA GLY A 158 -45.50 -22.30 8.01
C GLY A 158 -45.52 -23.64 7.26
N LYS A 159 -44.63 -24.58 7.58
CA LYS A 159 -44.54 -25.89 6.93
C LYS A 159 -44.91 -27.01 7.90
N VAL A 160 -45.40 -28.10 7.34
CA VAL A 160 -45.61 -29.38 8.05
C VAL A 160 -44.71 -30.42 7.40
N ASP A 161 -44.28 -31.40 8.18
CA ASP A 161 -43.48 -32.51 7.67
C ASP A 161 -44.25 -33.32 6.64
N LYS A 162 -43.53 -33.83 5.64
CA LYS A 162 -44.12 -34.70 4.64
C LYS A 162 -44.31 -36.10 5.22
N GLU A 163 -45.55 -36.53 5.30
CA GLU A 163 -45.90 -37.94 5.55
C GLU A 163 -46.25 -38.63 4.21
N ASP A 164 -45.76 -39.86 4.03
CA ASP A 164 -46.02 -40.62 2.80
C ASP A 164 -47.51 -41.01 2.72
N GLY A 165 -48.08 -40.94 1.51
CA GLY A 165 -49.52 -41.15 1.30
C GLY A 165 -50.44 -40.04 1.84
N LYS A 166 -49.91 -38.94 2.40
CA LYS A 166 -50.69 -37.79 2.90
C LYS A 166 -50.55 -36.55 2.02
N GLY A 167 -51.61 -35.74 1.98
CA GLY A 167 -51.66 -34.43 1.32
C GLY A 167 -52.23 -33.38 2.27
N LEU A 168 -51.99 -32.10 1.96
CA LEU A 168 -52.63 -30.98 2.66
C LEU A 168 -54.11 -30.91 2.25
N SER A 169 -55.04 -30.94 3.19
CA SER A 169 -56.48 -30.79 2.95
C SER A 169 -57.07 -29.70 3.85
N THR A 170 -58.09 -28.99 3.36
CA THR A 170 -58.90 -28.09 4.20
C THR A 170 -59.77 -28.85 5.19
N GLU A 171 -60.09 -30.10 4.85
CA GLU A 171 -60.87 -31.01 5.65
C GLU A 171 -59.96 -32.17 6.06
N ASP A 172 -59.46 -32.16 7.29
CA ASP A 172 -58.78 -33.31 7.89
C ASP A 172 -59.81 -34.43 8.08
N PHE A 173 -60.01 -35.27 7.06
CA PHE A 173 -60.72 -36.53 7.27
C PHE A 173 -59.87 -37.35 8.24
N THR A 174 -60.34 -37.48 9.49
CA THR A 174 -59.75 -38.40 10.44
C THR A 174 -59.67 -39.79 9.81
N THR A 175 -58.70 -40.62 10.21
CA THR A 175 -58.57 -42.00 9.73
C THR A 175 -59.92 -42.73 9.79
N ASP A 176 -60.67 -42.54 10.88
CA ASP A 176 -62.01 -43.10 11.06
C ASP A 176 -63.05 -42.67 10.00
N LEU A 177 -62.99 -41.43 9.50
CA LEU A 177 -63.89 -40.96 8.44
C LEU A 177 -63.49 -41.51 7.07
N LYS A 178 -62.19 -41.63 6.82
CA LYS A 178 -61.67 -42.27 5.60
C LYS A 178 -62.04 -43.75 5.56
N ASP A 179 -61.84 -44.47 6.66
CA ASP A 179 -62.19 -45.89 6.77
C ASP A 179 -63.71 -46.11 6.60
N LYS A 180 -64.54 -45.21 7.14
CA LYS A 180 -66.00 -45.25 6.91
C LYS A 180 -66.39 -45.01 5.45
N LEU A 181 -65.67 -44.13 4.74
CA LEU A 181 -65.92 -43.87 3.32
C LEU A 181 -65.52 -45.08 2.46
N GLU A 182 -64.35 -45.66 2.71
CA GLU A 182 -63.90 -46.89 2.03
C GLU A 182 -64.86 -48.06 2.31
N ALA A 183 -65.36 -48.20 3.54
CA ALA A 183 -66.35 -49.22 3.89
C ALA A 183 -67.71 -49.03 3.19
N ILE A 184 -68.06 -47.81 2.76
CA ILE A 184 -69.26 -47.56 1.94
C ILE A 184 -69.05 -48.05 0.51
N GLU A 185 -67.83 -47.92 -0.04
CA GLU A 185 -67.49 -48.46 -1.36
C GLU A 185 -67.51 -50.00 -1.38
N GLU A 186 -67.33 -50.65 -0.22
CA GLU A 186 -67.43 -52.10 -0.07
C GLU A 186 -68.84 -52.62 0.28
N ALA A 187 -69.83 -51.74 0.49
CA ALA A 187 -71.18 -52.14 0.87
C ALA A 187 -71.85 -52.98 -0.24
N THR A 188 -72.36 -54.16 0.12
CA THR A 188 -72.97 -55.09 -0.84
C THR A 188 -74.45 -54.78 -1.07
N THR A 189 -75.02 -55.30 -2.16
CA THR A 189 -76.47 -55.18 -2.44
C THR A 189 -77.35 -55.69 -1.29
N GLU A 190 -76.87 -56.67 -0.52
CA GLU A 190 -77.56 -57.22 0.65
C GLU A 190 -77.59 -56.21 1.81
N ASP A 191 -76.48 -55.51 2.05
CA ASP A 191 -76.37 -54.48 3.09
C ASP A 191 -77.30 -53.30 2.79
N ILE A 192 -77.37 -52.89 1.52
CA ILE A 192 -78.30 -51.84 1.06
C ILE A 192 -79.75 -52.28 1.27
N ASN A 193 -80.09 -53.53 0.92
CA ASN A 193 -81.45 -54.04 1.09
C ASN A 193 -81.88 -54.13 2.55
N GLN A 194 -80.97 -54.49 3.48
CA GLN A 194 -81.27 -54.49 4.92
C GLN A 194 -81.51 -53.08 5.47
N ILE A 195 -80.83 -52.07 4.93
CA ILE A 195 -81.07 -50.67 5.30
C ILE A 195 -82.45 -50.22 4.81
N VAL A 196 -82.79 -50.49 3.55
CA VAL A 196 -84.11 -50.15 2.97
C VAL A 196 -85.24 -50.81 3.77
N ALA A 197 -85.09 -52.07 4.18
CA ALA A 197 -86.08 -52.78 4.98
C ALA A 197 -86.29 -52.21 6.40
N LYS A 198 -85.33 -51.47 6.96
CA LYS A 198 -85.47 -50.81 8.27
C LYS A 198 -86.25 -49.50 8.21
N PHE A 199 -86.45 -48.95 7.02
CA PHE A 199 -87.19 -47.69 6.80
C PHE A 199 -88.52 -47.88 6.07
N ALA A 200 -88.88 -49.13 5.73
CA ALA A 200 -90.19 -49.53 5.22
C ALA A 200 -91.12 -49.97 6.37
#